data_AF-A0A7C3JSB8-F1
#
_entry.id   AF-A0A7C3JSB8-F1
#
_cell.length_a   1.000
_cell.length_b   1.000
_cell.length_c   1.000
_cell.angle_alpha   90.00
_cell.angle_beta   90.00
_cell.angle_gamma   90.00
#
_symmetry.space_group_name_H-M   'P 1'
#
loop_
_entity.id
_entity.type
_entity.pdbx_description
1 polymer ?
#
loop_
_entity_poly.entity_id
_entity_poly.type
_entity_poly.pdbx_seq_one_letter_code
_entity_poly.pdbx_strand_id
1 'polypeptide(L)'
;MPDLCIHVPNCIWTQALLDGTVQVDGFDVSFEAAVFDQRGSSRLRGDVEDRYAGTEQVIPDYLLRIAQGTEKELVVLPIFVTRGMVQRKFVMRRGAMTPKGLNGRMIGMGRVLGATSVYLRGLLADHFGVGRSDARWITAEPLTSDGAMGGEWAYTHQRGGIKASELIQRL
;
A
#
# COMPACT_ATOMS: atom_id res chain seq x y z
N MET A 1 14.27 13.05 24.88
CA MET A 1 13.42 12.28 23.95
C MET A 1 13.85 10.84 24.08
N PRO A 2 12.93 9.87 24.09
CA PRO A 2 13.31 8.46 24.06
C PRO A 2 14.25 8.18 22.88
N ASP A 3 15.20 7.29 23.07
CA ASP A 3 16.26 6.99 22.08
C ASP A 3 15.68 6.33 20.81
N LEU A 4 14.49 5.73 20.90
CA LEU A 4 13.81 5.06 19.78
C LEU A 4 12.33 5.42 19.72
N CYS A 5 11.94 6.27 18.77
CA CYS A 5 10.53 6.50 18.46
C CYS A 5 10.08 5.63 17.28
N ILE A 6 9.15 4.70 17.49
CA ILE A 6 8.65 3.78 16.47
C ILE A 6 7.20 4.13 16.12
N HIS A 7 6.93 4.29 14.83
CA HIS A 7 5.59 4.58 14.33
C HIS A 7 4.85 3.30 13.98
N VAL A 8 3.69 3.04 14.58
CA VAL A 8 2.95 1.79 14.39
C VAL A 8 1.51 2.04 13.94
N PRO A 9 0.90 1.14 13.14
CA PRO A 9 -0.50 1.26 12.77
C PRO A 9 -1.41 1.42 13.98
N ASN A 10 -2.47 2.22 13.89
CA ASN A 10 -3.47 2.27 14.95
C ASN A 10 -4.51 1.16 14.73
N CYS A 11 -4.27 -0.01 15.30
CA CYS A 11 -5.15 -1.17 15.17
C CYS A 11 -5.09 -2.08 16.39
N ILE A 12 -6.00 -3.05 16.45
CA ILE A 12 -6.09 -4.00 17.58
C ILE A 12 -4.78 -4.77 17.84
N TRP A 13 -3.92 -4.93 16.84
CA TRP A 13 -2.68 -5.71 16.94
C TRP A 13 -1.53 -4.94 17.60
N THR A 14 -1.62 -3.61 17.66
CA THR A 14 -0.58 -2.70 18.14
C THR A 14 -1.03 -1.91 19.36
N GLN A 15 -2.28 -2.10 19.80
CA GLN A 15 -2.87 -1.32 20.88
C GLN A 15 -2.06 -1.44 22.19
N ALA A 16 -1.60 -2.65 22.53
CA ALA A 16 -0.78 -2.89 23.72
C ALA A 16 0.58 -2.15 23.69
N LEU A 17 1.11 -1.83 22.51
CA LEU A 17 2.30 -0.98 22.36
C LEU A 17 1.93 0.50 22.54
N LEU A 18 0.79 0.92 21.98
CA LEU A 18 0.33 2.31 22.00
C LEU A 18 -0.17 2.78 23.37
N ASP A 19 -0.75 1.90 24.18
CA ASP A 19 -1.24 2.22 25.53
C ASP A 19 -0.20 1.92 26.64
N GLY A 20 0.98 1.40 26.27
CA GLY A 20 2.06 1.10 27.19
C GLY A 20 1.89 -0.20 27.99
N THR A 21 0.88 -1.02 27.69
CA THR A 21 0.70 -2.35 28.32
C THR A 21 1.91 -3.25 28.09
N VAL A 22 2.56 -3.13 26.93
CA VAL A 22 3.81 -3.81 26.59
C VAL A 22 4.93 -2.79 26.50
N GLN A 23 6.01 -3.04 27.25
CA GLN A 23 7.25 -2.27 27.21
C GLN A 23 8.39 -3.13 26.65
N VAL A 24 9.45 -2.47 26.17
CA VAL A 24 10.64 -3.15 25.63
C VAL A 24 11.74 -3.13 26.68
N ASP A 25 12.04 -4.28 27.27
CA ASP A 25 13.07 -4.40 28.30
C ASP A 25 14.44 -3.96 27.77
N GLY A 26 15.08 -3.05 28.50
CA GLY A 26 16.43 -2.57 28.19
C GLY A 26 16.52 -1.49 27.12
N PHE A 27 15.40 -0.94 26.64
CA PHE A 27 15.38 0.15 25.65
C PHE A 27 14.43 1.26 26.06
N ASP A 28 14.82 2.52 25.82
CA ASP A 28 13.94 3.68 25.94
C ASP A 28 13.18 3.88 24.61
N VAL A 29 12.04 3.19 24.49
CA VAL A 29 11.21 3.15 23.27
C VAL A 29 9.88 3.84 23.50
N SER A 30 9.47 4.68 22.55
CA SER A 30 8.08 5.18 22.45
C SER A 30 7.41 4.72 21.17
N PHE A 31 6.14 4.33 21.28
CA PHE A 31 5.31 4.01 20.12
C PHE A 31 4.34 5.16 19.81
N GLU A 32 4.37 5.65 18.58
CA GLU A 32 3.42 6.66 18.10
C GLU A 32 2.45 6.05 17.08
N ALA A 33 1.18 6.42 17.18
CA ALA A 33 0.16 5.94 16.25
C ALA A 33 0.34 6.54 14.85
N ALA A 34 0.29 5.68 13.85
CA ALA A 34 0.14 6.07 12.45
C ALA A 34 -1.14 6.84 12.25
N VAL A 35 -1.00 8.12 11.87
CA VAL A 35 -2.09 8.85 11.25
C VAL A 35 -2.39 8.11 9.96
N PHE A 36 -3.59 7.54 9.88
CA PHE A 36 -4.05 6.87 8.67
C PHE A 36 -4.00 7.88 7.53
N ASP A 37 -2.97 7.78 6.69
CA ASP A 37 -2.94 8.57 5.47
C ASP A 37 -3.97 7.99 4.50
N GLN A 38 -4.63 8.84 3.72
CA GLN A 38 -5.60 8.41 2.71
C GLN A 38 -4.96 7.57 1.58
N ARG A 39 -3.66 7.29 1.68
CA ARG A 39 -2.83 6.58 0.71
C ARG A 39 -2.58 5.12 1.15
N GLY A 40 -3.06 4.73 2.33
CA GLY A 40 -3.27 3.33 2.73
C GLY A 40 -2.09 2.65 3.42
N SER A 41 -1.12 3.43 3.91
CA SER A 41 0.06 2.96 4.64
C SER A 41 0.94 4.17 4.88
N SER A 42 1.49 4.32 6.08
CA SER A 42 2.50 5.31 6.42
C SER A 42 3.59 5.39 5.33
N ARG A 43 3.43 6.33 4.38
CA ARG A 43 4.46 6.62 3.37
C ARG A 43 5.60 7.29 4.10
N LEU A 44 6.56 6.47 4.46
CA LEU A 44 7.75 6.91 5.12
C LEU A 44 8.84 6.83 4.05
N ARG A 45 9.05 7.98 3.41
CA ARG A 45 10.33 8.55 2.95
C ARG A 45 10.05 10.02 2.60
N GLY A 46 10.82 10.93 3.21
CA GLY A 46 10.52 12.37 3.38
C GLY A 46 10.49 12.74 4.88
N ASP A 47 9.89 13.90 5.24
CA ASP A 47 9.84 14.56 6.58
C ASP A 47 9.48 13.70 7.82
N VAL A 48 9.15 12.43 7.63
CA VAL A 48 8.60 11.55 8.65
C VAL A 48 9.51 10.33 8.94
N GLU A 49 10.33 9.84 8.00
CA GLU A 49 11.34 8.81 8.33
C GLU A 49 12.44 9.38 9.21
N ASP A 50 12.88 10.61 8.95
CA ASP A 50 13.90 11.28 9.74
C ASP A 50 13.46 11.53 11.20
N ARG A 51 12.16 11.38 11.49
CA ARG A 51 11.58 11.52 12.83
C ARG A 51 11.47 10.19 13.60
N TYR A 52 11.38 9.05 12.92
CA TYR A 52 11.10 7.76 13.55
C TYR A 52 12.21 6.74 13.27
N ALA A 53 12.63 6.02 14.30
CA ALA A 53 13.62 4.94 14.18
C ALA A 53 13.08 3.69 13.46
N GLY A 54 11.75 3.57 13.29
CA GLY A 54 11.14 2.44 12.60
C GLY A 54 9.64 2.60 12.37
N THR A 55 9.11 1.83 11.42
CA THR A 55 7.70 1.93 11.01
C THR A 55 7.18 0.77 10.15
N GLU A 56 5.85 0.64 10.01
CA GLU A 56 5.23 -0.20 8.98
C GLU A 56 5.53 0.36 7.57
N GLN A 57 5.92 -0.54 6.67
CA GLN A 57 6.35 -0.21 5.31
C GLN A 57 5.50 -0.95 4.26
N VAL A 58 5.32 -0.30 3.11
CA VAL A 58 4.73 -0.94 1.92
C VAL A 58 5.80 -1.78 1.25
N ILE A 59 5.64 -3.10 1.30
CA ILE A 59 6.63 -4.05 0.77
C ILE A 59 7.04 -3.74 -0.68
N PRO A 60 6.13 -3.52 -1.65
CA PRO A 60 6.57 -3.16 -3.00
C PRO A 60 7.39 -1.88 -3.11
N ASP A 61 7.10 -0.86 -2.29
CA ASP A 61 7.87 0.39 -2.29
C ASP A 61 9.29 0.13 -1.76
N TYR A 62 9.41 -0.61 -0.64
CA TYR A 62 10.71 -0.99 -0.09
C TYR A 62 11.53 -1.81 -1.10
N LEU A 63 10.93 -2.82 -1.73
CA LEU A 63 11.61 -3.64 -2.74
C LEU A 63 12.06 -2.81 -3.94
N LEU A 64 11.28 -1.81 -4.36
CA LEU A 64 11.69 -0.89 -5.41
C LEU A 64 12.91 -0.08 -4.99
N ARG A 65 12.93 0.46 -3.77
CA ARG A 65 14.08 1.23 -3.25
C ARG A 65 15.35 0.39 -3.19
N ILE A 66 15.23 -0.86 -2.75
CA ILE A 66 16.34 -1.83 -2.76
C ILE A 66 16.82 -2.06 -4.20
N ALA A 67 15.92 -2.31 -5.14
CA ALA A 67 16.26 -2.54 -6.54
C ALA A 67 16.92 -1.32 -7.21
N GLN A 68 16.57 -0.11 -6.78
CA GLN A 68 17.16 1.15 -7.26
C GLN A 68 18.46 1.55 -6.55
N GLY A 69 18.87 0.83 -5.50
CA GLY A 69 20.02 1.21 -4.67
C GLY A 69 19.80 2.52 -3.89
N THR A 70 18.53 2.92 -3.67
CA THR A 70 18.17 4.14 -2.95
C THR A 70 17.82 3.89 -1.48
N GLU A 71 17.65 2.62 -1.09
CA GLU A 71 17.52 2.24 0.32
C GLU A 71 18.90 2.15 0.97
N LYS A 72 19.16 2.99 1.97
CA LYS A 72 20.50 3.14 2.57
C LYS A 72 20.53 2.96 4.08
N GLU A 73 19.40 3.07 4.76
CA GLU A 73 19.37 3.31 6.22
C GLU A 73 18.39 2.40 6.95
N LEU A 74 17.43 1.80 6.25
CA LEU A 74 16.41 0.95 6.87
C LEU A 74 16.54 -0.51 6.42
N VAL A 75 16.34 -1.42 7.39
CA VAL A 75 16.17 -2.85 7.16
C VAL A 75 14.72 -3.24 7.44
N VAL A 76 14.10 -3.97 6.52
CA VAL A 76 12.75 -4.49 6.77
C VAL A 76 12.80 -5.73 7.65
N LEU A 77 12.01 -5.70 8.71
CA LEU A 77 11.72 -6.86 9.54
C LEU A 77 10.50 -7.61 8.98
N PRO A 78 10.46 -8.96 9.00
CA PRO A 78 9.35 -9.75 8.48
C PRO A 78 8.16 -9.77 9.46
N ILE A 79 7.71 -8.59 9.89
CA ILE A 79 6.63 -8.38 10.87
C ILE A 79 5.40 -7.85 10.13
N PHE A 80 4.39 -8.71 10.00
CA PHE A 80 3.13 -8.36 9.33
C PHE A 80 2.08 -7.95 10.37
N VAL A 81 2.02 -6.65 10.65
CA VAL A 81 1.14 -6.06 11.66
C VAL A 81 -0.33 -6.22 11.27
N THR A 82 -0.68 -5.87 10.04
CA THR A 82 -2.04 -6.03 9.53
C THR A 82 -2.20 -7.37 8.80
N ARG A 83 -3.06 -8.24 9.35
CA ARG A 83 -3.38 -9.56 8.75
C ARG A 83 -4.79 -9.56 8.18
N GLY A 84 -4.93 -9.99 6.92
CA GLY A 84 -6.24 -10.17 6.31
C GLY A 84 -6.16 -10.59 4.85
N MET A 85 -7.16 -11.34 4.40
CA MET A 85 -7.36 -11.72 3.01
C MET A 85 -7.55 -10.47 2.15
N VAL A 86 -6.60 -10.19 1.25
CA VAL A 86 -6.61 -9.00 0.38
C VAL A 86 -7.79 -9.03 -0.60
N GLN A 87 -8.35 -10.22 -0.86
CA GLN A 87 -9.56 -10.42 -1.68
C GLN A 87 -10.72 -9.51 -1.24
N ARG A 88 -10.86 -9.22 0.05
CA ARG A 88 -11.92 -8.33 0.57
C ARG A 88 -11.84 -6.90 0.05
N LYS A 89 -10.68 -6.48 -0.45
CA LYS A 89 -10.46 -5.14 -1.03
C LYS A 89 -10.82 -5.09 -2.52
N PHE A 90 -11.11 -6.24 -3.14
CA PHE A 90 -11.58 -6.29 -4.52
C PHE A 90 -13.09 -6.13 -4.55
N VAL A 91 -13.56 -5.00 -5.07
CA VAL A 91 -14.98 -4.72 -5.25
C VAL A 91 -15.28 -4.69 -6.73
N MET A 92 -16.35 -5.36 -7.11
CA MET A 92 -16.85 -5.41 -8.48
C MET A 92 -18.33 -5.04 -8.51
N ARG A 93 -18.77 -4.44 -9.63
CA ARG A 93 -20.19 -4.15 -9.84
C ARG A 93 -21.00 -5.44 -9.72
N ARG A 94 -22.10 -5.38 -8.96
CA ARG A 94 -23.03 -6.51 -8.78
C ARG A 94 -23.55 -7.01 -10.15
N GLY A 95 -23.41 -8.30 -10.42
CA GLY A 95 -23.83 -8.93 -11.69
C GLY A 95 -23.15 -10.29 -11.92
N ALA A 96 -23.47 -10.94 -13.06
CA ALA A 96 -22.99 -12.29 -13.42
C ALA A 96 -21.55 -12.32 -13.99
N MET A 97 -20.68 -11.41 -13.55
CA MET A 97 -19.30 -11.37 -14.03
C MET A 97 -18.43 -12.29 -13.16
N THR A 98 -17.73 -13.21 -13.80
CA THR A 98 -16.66 -13.98 -13.15
C THR A 98 -15.35 -13.18 -13.23
N PRO A 99 -14.35 -13.44 -12.37
CA PRO A 99 -13.05 -12.76 -12.47
C PRO A 99 -12.41 -12.85 -13.86
N LYS A 100 -12.57 -13.98 -14.57
CA LYS A 100 -12.09 -14.12 -15.97
C LYS A 100 -12.75 -13.15 -16.95
N GLY A 101 -13.97 -12.71 -16.65
CA GLY A 101 -14.70 -11.70 -17.43
C GLY A 101 -14.12 -10.28 -17.34
N LEU A 102 -13.04 -10.08 -16.57
CA LEU A 102 -12.31 -8.82 -16.47
C LEU A 102 -11.36 -8.59 -17.66
N ASN A 103 -11.09 -9.60 -18.49
CA ASN A 103 -10.30 -9.43 -19.72
C ASN A 103 -10.97 -8.37 -20.63
N GLY A 104 -10.18 -7.43 -21.12
CA GLY A 104 -10.57 -6.26 -21.91
C GLY A 104 -11.31 -5.17 -21.12
N ARG A 105 -11.49 -5.32 -19.79
CA ARG A 105 -12.22 -4.34 -18.96
C ARG A 105 -11.28 -3.32 -18.32
N MET A 106 -11.88 -2.22 -17.89
CA MET A 106 -11.20 -1.21 -17.07
C MET A 106 -11.29 -1.61 -15.61
N ILE A 107 -10.14 -1.66 -14.94
CA ILE A 107 -10.04 -2.01 -13.52
C ILE A 107 -9.36 -0.85 -12.79
N GLY A 108 -10.07 -0.28 -11.83
CA GLY A 108 -9.54 0.77 -10.97
C GLY A 108 -8.64 0.20 -9.87
N MET A 109 -7.56 0.89 -9.58
CA MET A 109 -6.72 0.64 -8.41
C MET A 109 -6.27 1.98 -7.82
N GLY A 110 -5.89 1.99 -6.53
CA GLY A 110 -5.38 3.22 -5.91
C GLY A 110 -4.09 3.69 -6.60
N ARG A 111 -3.10 2.79 -6.68
CA ARG A 111 -1.76 3.05 -7.23
C ARG A 111 -1.16 1.75 -7.78
N VAL A 112 -0.10 1.81 -8.60
CA VAL A 112 0.47 0.62 -9.24
C VAL A 112 1.23 -0.25 -8.26
N LEU A 113 2.04 0.36 -7.39
CA LEU A 113 2.88 -0.36 -6.42
C LEU A 113 2.25 -0.54 -5.04
N GLY A 114 0.96 -0.23 -4.88
CA GLY A 114 0.28 -0.51 -3.62
C GLY A 114 0.27 -2.01 -3.34
N ALA A 115 0.52 -2.42 -2.09
CA ALA A 115 0.53 -3.84 -1.72
C ALA A 115 -0.74 -4.59 -2.16
N THR A 116 -1.90 -3.93 -2.03
CA THR A 116 -3.19 -4.46 -2.53
C THR A 116 -3.21 -4.61 -4.05
N SER A 117 -2.74 -3.61 -4.79
CA SER A 117 -2.73 -3.61 -6.26
C SER A 117 -1.76 -4.65 -6.85
N VAL A 118 -0.60 -4.84 -6.23
CA VAL A 118 0.37 -5.87 -6.64
C VAL A 118 -0.21 -7.26 -6.38
N TYR A 119 -0.72 -7.48 -5.16
CA TYR A 119 -1.23 -8.79 -4.77
C TYR A 119 -2.46 -9.21 -5.57
N LEU A 120 -3.45 -8.32 -5.74
CA LEU A 120 -4.67 -8.64 -6.49
C LEU A 120 -4.39 -8.92 -7.98
N ARG A 121 -3.41 -8.24 -8.58
CA ARG A 121 -2.98 -8.55 -9.95
C ARG A 121 -2.34 -9.93 -10.06
N GLY A 122 -1.50 -10.31 -9.09
CA GLY A 122 -0.94 -11.66 -9.03
C GLY A 122 -2.04 -12.71 -8.88
N LEU A 123 -2.96 -12.51 -7.92
CA LEU A 123 -4.11 -13.38 -7.72
C LEU A 123 -4.95 -13.57 -9.00
N LEU A 124 -5.24 -12.47 -9.71
CA LEU A 124 -6.00 -12.47 -10.95
C LEU A 124 -5.28 -13.21 -12.09
N ALA A 125 -3.97 -13.03 -12.21
CA ALA A 125 -3.16 -13.75 -13.19
C ALA A 125 -3.11 -15.25 -12.86
N ASP A 126 -2.70 -15.59 -11.64
CA ASP A 126 -2.38 -16.96 -11.24
C ASP A 126 -3.62 -17.87 -11.15
N HIS A 127 -4.75 -17.32 -10.66
CA HIS A 127 -5.95 -18.13 -10.40
C HIS A 127 -7.10 -17.90 -11.38
N PHE A 128 -7.09 -16.80 -12.13
CA PHE A 128 -8.21 -16.43 -13.00
C PHE A 128 -7.83 -16.17 -14.45
N GLY A 129 -6.54 -16.27 -14.80
CA GLY A 129 -6.05 -16.07 -16.17
C GLY A 129 -6.28 -14.65 -16.69
N VAL A 130 -6.23 -13.67 -15.80
CA VAL A 130 -6.30 -12.24 -16.12
C VAL A 130 -4.91 -11.65 -15.90
N GLY A 131 -4.09 -11.69 -16.95
CA GLY A 131 -2.73 -11.18 -16.94
C GLY A 131 -2.66 -9.65 -16.92
N ARG A 132 -1.43 -9.15 -16.81
CA ARG A 132 -1.14 -7.71 -16.73
C ARG A 132 -1.66 -6.92 -17.94
N SER A 133 -1.52 -7.47 -19.14
CA SER A 133 -1.94 -6.82 -20.39
C SER A 133 -3.36 -7.18 -20.81
N ASP A 134 -4.01 -8.11 -20.11
CA ASP A 134 -5.35 -8.57 -20.48
C ASP A 134 -6.44 -7.59 -20.01
N ALA A 135 -6.12 -6.65 -19.12
CA ALA A 135 -7.04 -5.63 -18.63
C ALA A 135 -6.43 -4.23 -18.73
N ARG A 136 -7.29 -3.22 -18.80
CA ARG A 136 -6.88 -1.81 -18.77
C ARG A 136 -6.87 -1.31 -17.33
N TRP A 137 -5.69 -1.17 -16.76
CA TRP A 137 -5.53 -0.75 -15.37
C TRP A 137 -5.54 0.78 -15.26
N ILE A 138 -6.34 1.30 -14.34
CA ILE A 138 -6.50 2.74 -14.14
C ILE A 138 -6.12 3.09 -12.69
N THR A 139 -5.18 4.00 -12.51
CA THR A 139 -4.73 4.47 -11.20
C THR A 139 -5.23 5.88 -10.90
N ALA A 140 -5.42 6.17 -9.62
CA ALA A 140 -5.72 7.52 -9.17
C ALA A 140 -4.47 8.40 -9.06
N GLU A 141 -3.36 7.80 -8.65
CA GLU A 141 -2.08 8.48 -8.53
C GLU A 141 -1.29 8.41 -9.85
N PRO A 142 -0.48 9.44 -10.15
CA PRO A 142 0.46 9.41 -11.26
C PRO A 142 1.39 8.19 -11.18
N LEU A 143 1.66 7.54 -12.31
CA LEU A 143 2.58 6.38 -12.35
C LEU A 143 3.98 6.76 -11.85
N THR A 144 4.41 7.98 -12.14
CA THR A 144 5.71 8.52 -11.76
C THR A 144 5.90 8.67 -10.26
N SER A 145 4.85 8.96 -9.49
CA SER A 145 4.95 9.06 -8.02
C SER A 145 5.18 7.70 -7.35
N ASP A 146 4.91 6.61 -8.06
CA ASP A 146 5.20 5.26 -7.60
C ASP A 146 6.58 4.78 -8.02
N GLY A 147 7.35 5.57 -8.77
CA GLY A 147 8.55 5.06 -9.46
C GLY A 147 8.23 3.98 -10.50
N ALA A 148 6.95 3.81 -10.87
CA ALA A 148 6.54 2.96 -11.96
C ALA A 148 6.76 3.70 -13.28
N MET A 149 7.63 3.16 -14.13
CA MET A 149 7.80 3.64 -15.50
C MET A 149 6.50 3.35 -16.26
N GLY A 150 5.87 4.39 -16.81
CA GLY A 150 4.59 4.26 -17.51
C GLY A 150 4.66 3.22 -18.63
N GLY A 151 3.87 2.15 -18.51
CA GLY A 151 3.72 1.14 -19.56
C GLY A 151 2.35 1.25 -20.21
N GLU A 152 2.21 0.75 -21.44
CA GLU A 152 0.95 0.81 -22.21
C GLU A 152 -0.25 0.12 -21.51
N TRP A 153 -0.04 -0.63 -20.44
CA TRP A 153 -1.10 -1.39 -19.75
C TRP A 153 -1.69 -0.68 -18.53
N ALA A 154 -1.04 0.36 -17.99
CA ALA A 154 -1.53 1.14 -16.84
C ALA A 154 -1.61 2.63 -17.16
N TYR A 155 -2.69 3.27 -16.73
CA TYR A 155 -2.98 4.66 -17.05
C TYR A 155 -3.42 5.43 -15.81
N THR A 156 -2.95 6.67 -15.66
CA THR A 156 -3.50 7.58 -14.64
C THR A 156 -4.82 8.16 -15.14
N HIS A 157 -5.87 8.12 -14.31
CA HIS A 157 -7.15 8.74 -14.67
C HIS A 157 -7.05 10.27 -14.65
N GLN A 158 -7.39 10.91 -15.76
CA GLN A 158 -7.60 12.36 -15.85
C GLN A 158 -9.04 12.62 -16.31
N ARG A 159 -10.00 12.72 -15.39
CA ARG A 159 -11.36 13.09 -15.75
C ARG A 159 -11.82 14.30 -14.94
N GLY A 160 -11.97 15.42 -15.63
CA GLY A 160 -12.79 16.57 -15.20
C GLY A 160 -12.44 17.17 -13.84
N GLY A 161 -11.16 17.26 -13.47
CA GLY A 161 -10.73 17.96 -12.25
C GLY A 161 -11.01 17.25 -10.93
N ILE A 162 -11.62 16.06 -10.93
CA ILE A 162 -11.86 15.27 -9.72
C ILE A 162 -10.75 14.24 -9.60
N LYS A 163 -10.04 14.23 -8.47
CA LYS A 163 -8.99 13.22 -8.22
C LYS A 163 -9.67 11.87 -8.03
N ALA A 164 -9.11 10.79 -8.59
CA ALA A 164 -9.73 9.47 -8.41
C ALA A 164 -9.70 8.97 -6.95
N SER A 165 -8.90 9.57 -6.06
CA SER A 165 -9.07 9.42 -4.60
C SER A 165 -10.43 9.93 -4.11
N GLU A 166 -10.93 11.04 -4.66
CA GLU A 166 -12.26 11.59 -4.37
C GLU A 166 -13.36 10.74 -5.01
N LEU A 167 -13.09 10.12 -6.16
CA LEU A 167 -14.02 9.18 -6.81
C LEU A 167 -14.18 7.89 -5.99
N ILE A 168 -13.08 7.33 -5.48
CA ILE A 168 -13.09 6.12 -4.63
C ILE A 168 -13.80 6.40 -3.30
N GLN A 169 -13.71 7.61 -2.75
CA GLN A 169 -14.42 8.01 -1.54
C GLN A 169 -15.96 8.18 -1.72
N ARG A 170 -16.44 8.27 -2.96
CA ARG A 170 -17.87 8.44 -3.28
C ARG A 170 -18.57 7.12 -3.65
N LEU A 171 -17.82 6.01 -3.71
CA LEU A 171 -18.30 4.66 -3.96
C LEU A 171 -18.39 3.87 -2.65
#